data_AF-A0A7C3PCM6-F1
#
_entry.id   AF-A0A7C3PCM6-F1
#
_cell.length_a   1.000
_cell.length_b   1.000
_cell.length_c   1.000
_cell.angle_alpha   90.00
_cell.angle_beta   90.00
_cell.angle_gamma   90.00
#
_symmetry.space_group_name_H-M   'P 1'
#
loop_
_entity.id
_entity.type
_entity.pdbx_description
1 polymer ?
#
loop_
_entity_poly.entity_id
_entity_poly.type
_entity_poly.pdbx_seq_one_letter_code
_entity_poly.pdbx_strand_id
1 'polypeptide(L)'
;RVSRTLSKLVSQPIYRDSIINAKFLTGVVTITIVLVSIVLIISGLGIRLVGVVPGWEEVWRLAIYLIASILYISFWLGISILFSVVFRSTATSALASLAVWIFFSFFVNLGAGFLADAVAPVSQSSTGIDAEALLKHERVQRTISLFSPMTLYSDATSTILDPMRKTTRSLILMGPLERLSLSRFQSPLPLLQSIFIVTPHLISLVAITFLCFGICYFIFMRQEIRSV
;
A
#
# COMPACT_ATOMS: atom_id res chain seq x y z
N ARG A 1 -26.96 15.01 -8.73
CA ARG A 1 -26.77 15.02 -10.21
C ARG A 1 -26.39 13.65 -10.81
N VAL A 2 -25.96 12.64 -10.02
CA VAL A 2 -25.49 11.32 -10.52
C VAL A 2 -26.62 10.39 -10.98
N SER A 3 -27.81 10.46 -10.40
CA SER A 3 -28.93 9.56 -10.78
C SER A 3 -29.47 9.74 -12.20
N ARG A 4 -29.14 10.84 -12.89
CA ARG A 4 -29.66 11.12 -14.25
C ARG A 4 -28.82 10.54 -15.38
N THR A 5 -27.56 10.17 -15.16
CA THR A 5 -26.68 9.62 -16.22
C THR A 5 -26.77 8.10 -16.31
N LEU A 6 -26.95 7.39 -15.19
CA LEU A 6 -27.03 5.93 -15.19
C LEU A 6 -28.30 5.40 -15.88
N SER A 7 -29.45 6.08 -15.72
CA SER A 7 -30.69 5.67 -16.40
C SER A 7 -30.63 5.84 -17.92
N LYS A 8 -29.90 6.86 -18.42
CA LYS A 8 -29.68 7.08 -19.85
C LYS A 8 -28.68 6.09 -20.47
N LEU A 9 -27.66 5.67 -19.72
CA LEU A 9 -26.71 4.66 -20.17
C LEU A 9 -27.32 3.25 -20.22
N VAL A 10 -28.19 2.92 -19.26
CA VAL A 10 -28.90 1.62 -19.23
C VAL A 10 -30.02 1.54 -20.28
N SER A 11 -30.52 2.68 -20.79
CA SER A 11 -31.45 2.72 -21.93
C SER A 11 -30.77 2.47 -23.29
N GLN A 12 -29.44 2.47 -23.34
CA GLN A 12 -28.67 2.05 -24.51
C GLN A 12 -28.24 0.58 -24.32
N PRO A 13 -28.03 -0.21 -25.39
CA PRO A 13 -27.60 -1.61 -25.29
C PRO A 13 -26.12 -1.69 -24.90
N ILE A 14 -25.79 -1.25 -23.70
CA ILE A 14 -24.45 -1.25 -23.13
C ILE A 14 -24.45 -2.24 -21.96
N TYR A 15 -23.51 -3.18 -21.99
CA TYR A 15 -23.38 -4.17 -20.93
C TYR A 15 -22.96 -3.51 -19.62
N ARG A 16 -23.53 -3.99 -18.50
CA ARG A 16 -23.34 -3.41 -17.15
C ARG A 16 -21.89 -3.54 -16.65
N ASP A 17 -21.20 -4.59 -17.07
CA ASP A 17 -19.78 -4.84 -16.80
C ASP A 17 -18.87 -3.76 -17.39
N SER A 18 -19.23 -3.25 -18.55
CA SER A 18 -18.47 -2.22 -19.27
C SER A 18 -18.53 -0.88 -18.53
N ILE A 19 -19.64 -0.58 -17.84
CA ILE A 19 -19.79 0.66 -17.06
C ILE A 19 -18.86 0.67 -15.85
N ILE A 20 -18.81 -0.43 -15.10
CA ILE A 20 -17.94 -0.50 -13.90
C ILE A 20 -16.47 -0.56 -14.28
N ASN A 21 -16.12 -1.32 -15.33
CA ASN A 21 -14.75 -1.39 -15.85
C ASN A 21 -14.29 -0.03 -16.37
N ALA A 22 -15.15 0.70 -17.10
CA ALA A 22 -14.83 2.05 -17.56
C ALA A 22 -14.63 3.04 -16.40
N LYS A 23 -15.46 2.98 -15.35
CA LYS A 23 -15.34 3.85 -14.17
C LYS A 23 -14.03 3.61 -13.43
N PHE A 24 -13.65 2.35 -13.23
CA PHE A 24 -12.39 2.00 -12.57
C PHE A 24 -11.19 2.37 -13.45
N LEU A 25 -11.18 1.97 -14.73
CA LEU A 25 -10.06 2.21 -15.64
C LEU A 25 -9.79 3.71 -15.86
N THR A 26 -10.84 4.51 -16.03
CA THR A 26 -10.71 5.97 -16.14
C THR A 26 -10.08 6.58 -14.88
N GLY A 27 -10.47 6.08 -13.70
CA GLY A 27 -9.88 6.51 -12.43
C GLY A 27 -8.39 6.14 -12.33
N VAL A 28 -8.02 4.89 -12.67
CA VAL A 28 -6.63 4.41 -12.65
C VAL A 28 -5.75 5.20 -13.63
N VAL A 29 -6.24 5.48 -14.84
CA VAL A 29 -5.52 6.29 -15.83
C VAL A 29 -5.28 7.70 -15.31
N THR A 30 -6.31 8.32 -14.71
CA THR A 30 -6.19 9.67 -14.14
C THR A 30 -5.15 9.71 -13.01
N ILE A 31 -5.19 8.73 -12.10
CA ILE A 31 -4.21 8.59 -11.01
C ILE A 31 -2.79 8.42 -11.58
N THR A 32 -2.65 7.58 -12.60
CA THR A 32 -1.35 7.32 -13.26
C THR A 32 -0.76 8.60 -13.84
N ILE A 33 -1.55 9.38 -14.58
CA ILE A 33 -1.10 10.64 -15.18
C ILE A 33 -0.66 11.63 -14.09
N VAL A 34 -1.47 11.78 -13.04
CA VAL A 34 -1.18 12.70 -11.92
C VAL A 34 0.09 12.27 -11.19
N LEU A 35 0.23 10.99 -10.84
CA LEU A 35 1.41 10.48 -10.14
C LEU A 35 2.68 10.60 -10.97
N VAL A 36 2.64 10.22 -12.26
CA VAL A 36 3.77 10.39 -13.17
C VAL A 36 4.20 11.85 -13.23
N SER A 37 3.23 12.77 -13.35
CA SER A 37 3.49 14.21 -13.40
C SER A 37 4.16 14.70 -12.12
N ILE A 38 3.65 14.31 -10.96
CA ILE A 38 4.22 14.68 -9.65
C ILE A 38 5.65 14.16 -9.52
N VAL A 39 5.88 12.89 -9.84
CA VAL A 39 7.20 12.25 -9.75
C VAL A 39 8.20 12.94 -10.67
N LEU A 40 7.82 13.21 -11.93
CA LEU A 40 8.70 13.91 -12.87
C LEU A 40 9.03 15.34 -12.42
N ILE A 41 8.05 16.08 -11.87
CA ILE A 41 8.26 17.43 -11.34
C ILE A 41 9.23 17.39 -10.15
N ILE A 42 8.98 16.50 -9.17
CA ILE A 42 9.83 16.39 -7.98
C ILE A 42 11.24 15.94 -8.36
N SER A 43 11.38 14.94 -9.23
CA SER A 43 12.69 14.49 -9.72
C SER A 43 13.42 15.57 -10.51
N GLY A 44 12.71 16.29 -11.39
CA GLY A 44 13.27 17.39 -12.17
C GLY A 44 13.76 18.56 -11.29
N LEU A 45 12.98 18.95 -10.28
CA LEU A 45 13.42 19.93 -9.28
C LEU A 45 14.58 19.40 -8.44
N GLY A 46 14.52 18.14 -8.03
CA GLY A 46 15.57 17.49 -7.23
C GLY A 46 16.93 17.50 -7.93
N ILE A 47 16.95 17.16 -9.22
CA ILE A 47 18.18 17.23 -10.03
C ILE A 47 18.70 18.67 -10.13
N ARG A 48 17.81 19.65 -10.32
CA ARG A 48 18.19 21.06 -10.45
C ARG A 48 18.76 21.64 -9.15
N LEU A 49 18.20 21.27 -7.99
CA LEU A 49 18.61 21.79 -6.69
C LEU A 49 19.86 21.09 -6.13
N VAL A 50 19.92 19.76 -6.27
CA VAL A 50 21.00 18.94 -5.69
C VAL A 50 22.20 18.83 -6.65
N GLY A 51 21.99 18.97 -7.96
CA GLY A 51 23.04 18.91 -8.97
C GLY A 51 23.63 17.52 -9.20
N VAL A 52 23.11 16.49 -8.51
CA VAL A 52 23.55 15.10 -8.66
C VAL A 52 22.65 14.43 -9.70
N VAL A 53 23.25 13.91 -10.76
CA VAL A 53 22.56 13.12 -11.77
C VAL A 53 22.29 11.72 -11.19
N PRO A 54 21.03 11.27 -11.10
CA PRO A 54 20.71 9.92 -10.64
C PRO A 54 21.30 8.90 -11.62
N GLY A 55 21.87 7.83 -11.09
CA GLY A 55 22.32 6.69 -11.89
C GLY A 55 21.15 5.88 -12.42
N TRP A 56 21.46 4.88 -13.25
CA TRP A 56 20.47 3.94 -13.79
C TRP A 56 19.72 3.20 -12.68
N GLU A 57 20.39 2.98 -11.54
CA GLU A 57 19.82 2.27 -10.42
C GLU A 57 18.67 3.04 -9.76
N GLU A 58 18.89 4.33 -9.51
CA GLU A 58 17.92 5.24 -8.90
C GLU A 58 16.70 5.44 -9.81
N VAL A 59 16.89 5.46 -11.13
CA VAL A 59 15.79 5.54 -12.10
C VAL A 59 14.86 4.32 -11.97
N TRP A 60 15.44 3.12 -11.86
CA TRP A 60 14.65 1.90 -11.71
C TRP A 60 13.93 1.84 -10.36
N ARG A 61 14.57 2.32 -9.27
CA ARG A 61 13.93 2.47 -7.96
C ARG A 61 12.71 3.39 -8.05
N LEU A 62 12.86 4.54 -8.70
CA LEU A 62 11.78 5.50 -8.91
C LEU A 62 10.62 4.88 -9.70
N ALA A 63 10.92 4.07 -10.73
CA ALA A 63 9.91 3.38 -11.53
C ALA A 63 9.13 2.34 -10.70
N ILE A 64 9.81 1.53 -9.89
CA ILE A 64 9.14 0.54 -9.03
C ILE A 64 8.31 1.24 -7.96
N TYR A 65 8.81 2.33 -7.37
CA TYR A 65 8.06 3.18 -6.45
C TYR A 65 6.76 3.70 -7.09
N LEU A 66 6.84 4.18 -8.33
CA LEU A 66 5.68 4.66 -9.07
C LEU A 66 4.64 3.56 -9.28
N ILE A 67 5.07 2.35 -9.67
CA ILE A 67 4.19 1.20 -9.85
C ILE A 67 3.50 0.82 -8.53
N ALA A 68 4.27 0.73 -7.44
CA ALA A 68 3.73 0.44 -6.11
C ALA A 68 2.68 1.48 -5.68
N SER A 69 2.96 2.76 -5.94
CA SER A 69 2.06 3.88 -5.65
C SER A 69 0.76 3.81 -6.45
N ILE A 70 0.83 3.53 -7.76
CA ILE A 70 -0.35 3.38 -8.61
C ILE A 70 -1.23 2.25 -8.10
N LEU A 71 -0.64 1.08 -7.78
CA LEU A 71 -1.39 -0.06 -7.26
C LEU A 71 -2.06 0.26 -5.92
N TYR A 72 -1.33 0.89 -5.00
CA TYR A 72 -1.86 1.28 -3.69
C TYR A 72 -3.05 2.24 -3.79
N ILE A 73 -2.94 3.29 -4.62
CA ILE A 73 -4.04 4.24 -4.79
C ILE A 73 -5.21 3.58 -5.56
N SER A 74 -4.93 2.69 -6.51
CA SER A 74 -5.96 1.95 -7.26
C SER A 74 -6.78 1.03 -6.35
N PHE A 75 -6.15 0.41 -5.34
CA PHE A 75 -6.86 -0.34 -4.31
C PHE A 75 -7.87 0.54 -3.55
N TRP A 76 -7.44 1.72 -3.09
CA TRP A 76 -8.32 2.67 -2.40
C TRP A 76 -9.42 3.23 -3.29
N LEU A 77 -9.12 3.45 -4.58
CA LEU A 77 -10.11 3.80 -5.58
C LEU A 77 -11.19 2.72 -5.68
N GLY A 78 -10.80 1.44 -5.69
CA GLY A 78 -11.73 0.30 -5.69
C GLY A 78 -12.68 0.33 -4.49
N ILE A 79 -12.16 0.55 -3.28
CA ILE A 79 -12.98 0.70 -2.06
C ILE A 79 -13.92 1.90 -2.14
N SER A 80 -13.42 3.04 -2.64
CA SER A 80 -14.24 4.25 -2.80
C SER A 80 -15.39 4.03 -3.79
N ILE A 81 -15.13 3.34 -4.91
CA ILE A 81 -16.16 2.96 -5.88
C ILE A 81 -17.17 1.98 -5.26
N LEU A 82 -16.72 1.00 -4.48
CA LEU A 82 -17.59 0.07 -3.76
C LEU A 82 -18.57 0.83 -2.85
N PHE A 83 -18.08 1.75 -2.02
CA PHE A 83 -18.94 2.54 -1.15
C PHE A 83 -19.83 3.52 -1.91
N SER A 84 -19.36 4.07 -3.03
CA SER A 84 -20.18 4.88 -3.93
C SER A 84 -21.35 4.10 -4.55
N VAL A 85 -21.23 2.78 -4.67
CA VAL A 85 -22.29 1.89 -5.19
C VAL A 85 -23.22 1.44 -4.06
N VAL A 86 -22.68 1.10 -2.89
CA VAL A 86 -23.46 0.61 -1.74
C VAL A 86 -24.30 1.72 -1.09
N PHE A 87 -23.76 2.93 -0.94
CA PHE A 87 -24.45 4.03 -0.28
C PHE A 87 -25.18 4.95 -1.26
N ARG A 88 -26.42 5.32 -0.92
CA ARG A 88 -27.26 6.22 -1.74
C ARG A 88 -26.81 7.68 -1.69
N SER A 89 -26.18 8.12 -0.59
CA SER A 89 -25.69 9.48 -0.42
C SER A 89 -24.20 9.57 -0.72
N THR A 90 -23.83 10.56 -1.55
CA THR A 90 -22.42 10.82 -1.92
C THR A 90 -21.59 11.17 -0.69
N ALA A 91 -22.15 11.95 0.25
CA ALA A 91 -21.47 12.34 1.47
C ALA A 91 -21.18 11.13 2.38
N THR A 92 -22.16 10.24 2.57
CA THR A 92 -21.98 9.05 3.41
C THR A 92 -21.01 8.06 2.78
N SER A 93 -21.00 7.94 1.45
CA SER A 93 -20.04 7.08 0.75
C SER A 93 -18.59 7.53 0.94
N ALA A 94 -18.34 8.84 0.84
CA ALA A 94 -17.01 9.42 1.04
C ALA A 94 -16.55 9.27 2.50
N LEU A 95 -17.43 9.56 3.46
CA LEU A 95 -17.13 9.38 4.89
C LEU A 95 -16.88 7.91 5.24
N ALA A 96 -17.64 6.97 4.68
CA ALA A 96 -17.40 5.54 4.87
C ALA A 96 -16.05 5.10 4.31
N SER A 97 -15.69 5.54 3.09
CA SER A 97 -14.37 5.24 2.52
C SER A 97 -13.22 5.79 3.37
N LEU A 98 -13.42 6.99 3.93
CA LEU A 98 -12.43 7.64 4.78
C LEU A 98 -12.32 6.95 6.15
N ALA A 99 -13.44 6.54 6.74
CA ALA A 99 -13.47 5.78 7.99
C ALA A 99 -12.73 4.43 7.85
N VAL A 100 -12.96 3.71 6.73
CA VAL A 100 -12.21 2.49 6.43
C VAL A 100 -10.73 2.77 6.23
N TRP A 101 -10.39 3.85 5.53
CA TRP A 101 -9.00 4.27 5.37
C TRP A 101 -8.29 4.52 6.71
N ILE A 102 -8.93 5.27 7.61
CA ILE A 102 -8.40 5.52 8.97
C ILE A 102 -8.28 4.20 9.73
N PHE A 103 -9.30 3.34 9.68
CA PHE A 103 -9.29 2.05 10.37
C PHE A 103 -8.07 1.20 9.96
N PHE A 104 -7.85 1.01 8.66
CA PHE A 104 -6.70 0.22 8.18
C PHE A 104 -5.35 0.89 8.41
N SER A 105 -5.29 2.22 8.44
CA SER A 105 -4.04 2.97 8.64
C SER A 105 -3.57 2.91 10.10
N PHE A 106 -4.49 3.08 11.06
CA PHE A 106 -4.16 3.20 12.48
C PHE A 106 -4.45 1.93 13.27
N PHE A 107 -5.67 1.38 13.15
CA PHE A 107 -6.13 0.31 14.03
C PHE A 107 -5.47 -1.03 13.73
N VAL A 108 -5.09 -1.30 12.47
CA VAL A 108 -4.38 -2.55 12.15
C VAL A 108 -2.95 -2.54 12.71
N ASN A 109 -2.26 -1.40 12.65
CA ASN A 109 -0.91 -1.26 13.24
C ASN A 109 -0.94 -1.34 14.77
N LEU A 110 -1.88 -0.63 15.41
CA LEU A 110 -2.05 -0.67 16.86
C LEU A 110 -2.50 -2.07 17.32
N GLY A 111 -3.48 -2.66 16.63
CA GLY A 111 -4.00 -3.99 16.92
C GLY A 111 -2.96 -5.10 16.75
N ALA A 112 -2.03 -4.97 15.79
CA ALA A 112 -0.94 -5.91 15.62
C ALA A 112 -0.03 -5.99 16.85
N GLY A 113 0.27 -4.85 17.50
CA GLY A 113 1.04 -4.82 18.74
C GLY A 113 0.30 -5.51 19.88
N PHE A 114 -0.97 -5.14 20.11
CA PHE A 114 -1.79 -5.76 21.18
C PHE A 114 -1.98 -7.26 21.00
N LEU A 115 -2.18 -7.73 19.76
CA LEU A 115 -2.33 -9.16 19.47
C LEU A 115 -1.00 -9.91 19.61
N ALA A 116 0.12 -9.28 19.24
CA ALA A 116 1.44 -9.86 19.45
C ALA A 116 1.76 -10.00 20.95
N ASP A 117 1.40 -9.00 21.76
CA ASP A 117 1.56 -9.05 23.23
C ASP A 117 0.70 -10.14 23.86
N ALA A 118 -0.50 -10.38 23.33
CA ALA A 118 -1.40 -11.42 23.82
C ALA A 118 -0.94 -12.84 23.45
N VAL A 119 -0.36 -13.03 22.26
CA VAL A 119 0.02 -14.35 21.72
C VAL A 119 1.45 -14.74 22.10
N ALA A 120 2.35 -13.76 22.15
CA ALA A 120 3.77 -13.95 22.48
C ALA A 120 4.21 -12.83 23.43
N PRO A 121 3.77 -12.85 24.70
CA PRO A 121 4.16 -11.84 25.67
C PRO A 121 5.68 -11.88 25.88
N VAL A 122 6.32 -10.74 25.71
CA VAL A 122 7.75 -10.59 26.03
C VAL A 122 7.87 -10.42 27.54
N SER A 123 8.01 -11.52 28.28
CA SER A 123 8.37 -11.43 29.69
C SER A 123 9.82 -10.93 29.81
N GLN A 124 10.00 -9.71 30.31
CA GLN A 124 11.31 -9.25 30.80
C GLN A 124 11.64 -10.01 32.07
N SER A 125 12.09 -11.26 31.93
CA SER A 125 12.72 -12.01 33.00
C SER A 125 14.11 -11.38 33.23
N SER A 126 14.44 -11.13 34.49
CA SER A 126 15.63 -10.42 35.00
C SER A 126 16.98 -11.10 34.72
N THR A 127 17.09 -11.95 33.70
CA THR A 127 18.30 -12.73 33.40
C THR A 127 18.44 -12.98 31.90
N GLY A 128 18.62 -11.91 31.13
CA GLY A 128 18.85 -11.98 29.69
C GLY A 128 17.56 -11.99 28.87
N ILE A 129 17.62 -11.33 27.72
CA ILE A 129 16.53 -11.31 26.75
C ILE A 129 16.57 -12.64 26.01
N ASP A 130 15.56 -13.50 26.21
CA ASP A 130 15.38 -14.69 25.38
C ASP A 130 15.14 -14.23 23.93
N ALA A 131 16.21 -14.26 23.14
CA ALA A 131 16.19 -13.79 21.75
C ALA A 131 15.10 -14.50 20.94
N GLU A 132 14.80 -15.76 21.26
CA GLU A 132 13.73 -16.54 20.63
C GLU A 132 12.32 -16.03 20.94
N ALA A 133 12.07 -15.53 22.16
CA ALA A 133 10.76 -15.00 22.55
C ALA A 133 10.49 -13.65 21.87
N LEU A 134 11.50 -12.78 21.79
CA LEU A 134 11.43 -11.55 21.00
C LEU A 134 11.19 -11.81 19.51
N LEU A 135 11.91 -12.78 18.93
CA LEU A 135 11.76 -13.11 17.50
C LEU A 135 10.37 -13.66 17.17
N LYS A 136 9.75 -14.42 18.08
CA LYS A 136 8.38 -14.90 17.92
C LYS A 136 7.38 -13.75 17.99
N HIS A 137 7.54 -12.84 18.94
CA HIS A 137 6.69 -11.65 19.07
C HIS A 137 6.73 -10.77 17.80
N GLU A 138 7.94 -10.44 17.33
CA GLU A 138 8.14 -9.68 16.10
C GLU A 138 7.55 -10.37 14.86
N ARG A 139 7.65 -11.70 14.76
CA ARG A 139 7.07 -12.45 13.64
C ARG A 139 5.55 -12.41 13.64
N VAL A 140 4.92 -12.56 14.81
CA VAL A 140 3.46 -12.47 14.96
C VAL A 140 2.98 -11.06 14.63
N GLN A 141 3.62 -10.05 15.22
CA GLN A 141 3.31 -8.64 14.95
C GLN A 141 3.43 -8.32 13.46
N ARG A 142 4.51 -8.78 12.80
CA ARG A 142 4.73 -8.56 11.37
C ARG A 142 3.68 -9.26 10.50
N THR A 143 3.28 -10.48 10.85
CA THR A 143 2.27 -11.21 10.07
C THR A 143 0.91 -10.52 10.13
N ILE A 144 0.56 -10.00 11.30
CA ILE A 144 -0.69 -9.25 11.50
C ILE A 144 -0.62 -7.87 10.84
N SER A 145 0.54 -7.20 10.92
CA SER A 145 0.71 -5.88 10.30
C SER A 145 0.64 -5.96 8.77
N LEU A 146 1.12 -7.04 8.15
CA LEU A 146 1.01 -7.31 6.70
C LEU A 146 -0.45 -7.43 6.20
N PHE A 147 -1.44 -7.48 7.09
CA PHE A 147 -2.85 -7.40 6.70
C PHE A 147 -3.28 -5.97 6.30
N SER A 148 -2.50 -4.95 6.70
CA SER A 148 -2.76 -3.56 6.31
C SER A 148 -2.14 -3.25 4.94
N PRO A 149 -2.92 -2.75 3.96
CA PRO A 149 -2.37 -2.25 2.70
C PRO A 149 -1.36 -1.10 2.90
N MET A 150 -1.51 -0.34 4.00
CA MET A 150 -0.63 0.78 4.33
C MET A 150 0.77 0.31 4.75
N THR A 151 0.87 -0.78 5.52
CA THR A 151 2.16 -1.34 5.94
C THR A 151 2.88 -1.95 4.74
N LEU A 152 2.17 -2.69 3.87
CA LEU A 152 2.73 -3.21 2.63
C LEU A 152 3.32 -2.11 1.76
N TYR A 153 2.57 -1.01 1.58
CA TYR A 153 3.03 0.13 0.80
C TYR A 153 4.23 0.84 1.46
N SER A 154 4.18 1.04 2.78
CA SER A 154 5.27 1.67 3.54
C SER A 154 6.56 0.83 3.52
N ASP A 155 6.46 -0.48 3.68
CA ASP A 155 7.59 -1.41 3.66
C ASP A 155 8.21 -1.50 2.26
N ALA A 156 7.38 -1.55 1.21
CA ALA A 156 7.84 -1.50 -0.17
C ALA A 156 8.56 -0.18 -0.48
N THR A 157 7.94 0.95 -0.11
CA THR A 157 8.46 2.29 -0.40
C THR A 157 9.77 2.58 0.35
N SER A 158 9.84 2.24 1.63
CA SER A 158 11.04 2.44 2.44
C SER A 158 12.22 1.59 1.98
N THR A 159 11.97 0.36 1.52
CA THR A 159 13.02 -0.53 0.99
C THR A 159 13.55 -0.08 -0.37
N ILE A 160 12.72 0.59 -1.18
CA ILE A 160 13.09 1.09 -2.51
C ILE A 160 13.81 2.45 -2.41
N LEU A 161 13.23 3.40 -1.68
CA LEU A 161 13.68 4.80 -1.64
C LEU A 161 14.84 5.03 -0.67
N ASP A 162 14.96 4.22 0.39
CA ASP A 162 16.08 4.30 1.33
C ASP A 162 16.95 3.03 1.21
N PRO A 163 17.91 2.99 0.28
CA PRO A 163 18.81 1.83 0.10
C PRO A 163 19.70 1.57 1.32
N MET A 164 19.74 2.50 2.28
CA MET A 164 20.50 2.39 3.54
C MET A 164 19.65 1.80 4.68
N ARG A 165 18.32 1.78 4.56
CA ARG A 165 17.42 1.08 5.49
C ARG A 165 17.34 -0.40 5.15
N LYS A 166 18.29 -1.17 5.70
CA LYS A 166 18.23 -2.63 5.71
C LYS A 166 16.98 -3.09 6.49
N THR A 167 16.04 -3.75 5.81
CA THR A 167 14.85 -4.40 6.42
C THR A 167 15.23 -5.41 7.52
N THR A 168 16.44 -5.96 7.49
CA THR A 168 16.96 -6.90 8.51
C THR A 168 17.42 -6.22 9.81
N ARG A 169 17.35 -4.88 9.92
CA ARG A 169 17.85 -4.16 11.10
C ARG A 169 16.99 -4.38 12.36
N SER A 170 15.74 -4.82 12.23
CA SER A 170 14.90 -5.20 13.38
C SER A 170 15.15 -6.64 13.85
N LEU A 171 15.70 -7.51 12.99
CA LEU A 171 15.92 -8.93 13.28
C LEU A 171 17.30 -9.24 13.85
N ILE A 172 18.23 -8.29 13.83
CA ILE A 172 19.58 -8.47 14.35
C ILE A 172 19.76 -7.57 15.56
N LEU A 173 19.92 -8.19 16.73
CA LEU A 173 20.21 -7.54 18.00
C LEU A 173 21.66 -7.00 17.99
N MET A 174 21.94 -5.97 17.18
CA MET A 174 23.26 -5.33 17.12
C MET A 174 23.39 -4.28 18.21
N GLY A 175 24.52 -4.33 18.94
CA GLY A 175 24.83 -3.38 20.00
C GLY A 175 24.97 -1.93 19.47
N PRO A 176 24.70 -0.89 20.29
CA PRO A 176 24.79 0.52 19.87
C PRO A 176 26.14 0.88 19.22
N LEU A 177 27.24 0.24 19.66
CA LEU A 177 28.59 0.48 19.15
C LEU A 177 28.87 -0.23 17.82
N GLU A 178 28.30 -1.41 17.59
CA GLU A 178 28.36 -2.11 16.29
C GLU A 178 27.53 -1.39 15.22
N ARG A 179 26.45 -0.70 15.62
CA ARG A 179 25.65 0.14 14.72
C ARG A 179 26.46 1.34 14.19
N LEU A 180 27.33 1.91 15.01
CA LEU A 180 28.17 3.05 14.63
C LEU A 180 29.34 2.63 13.72
N SER A 181 29.94 1.45 13.95
CA SER A 181 31.03 0.94 13.12
C SER A 181 30.55 0.47 11.74
N LEU A 182 29.39 -0.17 11.66
CA LEU A 182 28.81 -0.63 10.38
C LEU A 182 28.16 0.48 9.55
N SER A 183 27.94 1.66 10.14
CA SER A 183 27.51 2.85 9.39
C SER A 183 28.60 3.40 8.46
N ARG A 184 29.88 3.10 8.72
CA ARG A 184 31.02 3.47 7.85
C ARG A 184 31.23 2.54 6.65
N PHE A 185 30.69 1.33 6.69
CA PHE A 185 30.81 0.30 5.65
C PHE A 185 29.47 -0.03 4.99
N GLN A 186 28.58 0.96 4.86
CA GLN A 186 27.31 0.76 4.17
C GLN A 186 27.52 0.79 2.66
N SER A 187 27.82 -0.35 2.07
CA SER A 187 27.53 -0.57 0.65
C SER A 187 25.99 -0.49 0.48
N PRO A 188 25.48 0.39 -0.39
CA PRO A 188 24.05 0.45 -0.69
C PRO A 188 23.56 -0.94 -1.10
N LEU A 189 22.35 -1.34 -0.68
CA LEU A 189 21.80 -2.62 -1.14
C LEU A 189 21.74 -2.62 -2.67
N PRO A 190 22.36 -3.59 -3.36
CA PRO A 190 22.29 -3.67 -4.81
C PRO A 190 20.83 -3.81 -5.25
N LEU A 191 20.47 -3.17 -6.37
CA LEU A 191 19.09 -3.12 -6.85
C LEU A 191 18.38 -4.47 -6.88
N LEU A 192 19.07 -5.49 -7.40
CA LEU A 192 18.52 -6.82 -7.53
C LEU A 192 18.02 -7.36 -6.17
N GLN A 193 18.77 -7.11 -5.10
CA GLN A 193 18.39 -7.56 -3.76
C GLN A 193 17.21 -6.76 -3.20
N SER A 194 17.16 -5.45 -3.45
CA SER A 194 16.00 -4.61 -3.09
C SER A 194 14.72 -5.09 -3.81
N ILE A 195 14.82 -5.41 -5.11
CA ILE A 195 13.71 -5.95 -5.90
C ILE A 195 13.21 -7.26 -5.31
N PHE A 196 14.09 -8.20 -4.98
CA PHE A 196 13.69 -9.49 -4.38
C PHE A 196 12.96 -9.32 -3.05
N ILE A 197 13.36 -8.35 -2.22
CA ILE A 197 12.71 -8.07 -0.92
C ILE A 197 11.33 -7.43 -1.11
N VAL A 198 11.17 -6.58 -2.12
CA VAL A 198 9.93 -5.82 -2.35
C VAL A 198 8.88 -6.64 -3.11
N THR A 199 9.32 -7.58 -3.96
CA THR A 199 8.45 -8.45 -4.76
C THR A 199 7.28 -9.09 -3.96
N PRO A 200 7.47 -9.71 -2.78
CA PRO A 200 6.34 -10.28 -2.03
C PRO A 200 5.32 -9.22 -1.57
N HIS A 201 5.77 -8.00 -1.26
CA HIS A 201 4.88 -6.90 -0.87
C HIS A 201 4.07 -6.42 -2.08
N LEU A 202 4.71 -6.29 -3.25
CA LEU A 202 4.02 -5.95 -4.50
C LEU A 202 2.99 -7.01 -4.89
N ILE A 203 3.36 -8.29 -4.85
CA ILE A 203 2.44 -9.40 -5.17
C ILE A 203 1.23 -9.37 -4.23
N SER A 204 1.45 -9.19 -2.93
CA SER A 204 0.38 -9.13 -1.94
C SER A 204 -0.54 -7.93 -2.16
N LEU A 205 0.03 -6.77 -2.52
CA LEU A 205 -0.73 -5.55 -2.82
C LEU A 205 -1.57 -5.73 -4.09
N VAL A 206 -1.00 -6.32 -5.14
CA VAL A 206 -1.71 -6.70 -6.37
C VAL A 206 -2.85 -7.66 -6.05
N ALA A 207 -2.59 -8.73 -5.29
CA ALA A 207 -3.58 -9.74 -4.93
C ALA A 207 -4.78 -9.12 -4.17
N ILE A 208 -4.52 -8.28 -3.18
CA ILE A 208 -5.55 -7.57 -2.42
C ILE A 208 -6.33 -6.59 -3.31
N THR A 209 -5.66 -5.93 -4.25
CA THR A 209 -6.30 -5.02 -5.22
C THR A 209 -7.27 -5.77 -6.12
N PHE A 210 -6.84 -6.89 -6.71
CA PHE A 210 -7.70 -7.73 -7.55
C PHE A 210 -8.86 -8.34 -6.76
N LEU A 211 -8.62 -8.78 -5.52
CA LEU A 211 -9.67 -9.33 -4.65
C LEU A 211 -10.72 -8.25 -4.32
N CYS A 212 -10.28 -7.03 -3.97
CA CYS A 212 -11.19 -5.91 -3.72
C CYS A 212 -12.01 -5.55 -4.96
N PHE A 213 -11.35 -5.47 -6.13
CA PHE A 213 -12.02 -5.23 -7.40
C PHE A 213 -13.02 -6.34 -7.74
N GLY A 214 -12.67 -7.60 -7.52
CA GLY A 214 -13.55 -8.75 -7.71
C GLY A 214 -14.78 -8.72 -6.80
N ILE A 215 -14.62 -8.34 -5.53
CA ILE A 215 -15.74 -8.13 -4.60
C ILE A 215 -16.64 -6.98 -5.09
N CYS A 216 -16.04 -5.87 -5.52
CA CYS A 216 -16.79 -4.74 -6.06
C CYS A 216 -17.59 -5.13 -7.31
N TYR A 217 -16.98 -5.90 -8.22
CA TYR A 217 -17.63 -6.44 -9.41
C TYR A 217 -18.80 -7.35 -9.04
N PHE A 218 -18.60 -8.27 -8.10
CA PHE A 218 -19.64 -9.19 -7.64
C PHE A 218 -20.84 -8.48 -7.02
N ILE A 219 -20.59 -7.51 -6.12
CA ILE A 219 -21.65 -6.73 -5.47
C ILE A 219 -22.40 -5.88 -6.50
N PHE A 220 -21.69 -5.25 -7.43
CA PHE A 220 -22.33 -4.45 -8.50
C PHE A 220 -23.21 -5.31 -9.41
N MET A 221 -22.76 -6.52 -9.76
CA MET A 221 -23.56 -7.46 -10.56
C MET A 221 -24.81 -7.95 -9.84
N ARG A 222 -24.77 -8.04 -8.50
CA ARG A 222 -25.92 -8.43 -7.68
C ARG A 222 -26.91 -7.30 -7.38
N GLN A 223 -26.53 -6.04 -7.58
CA GLN A 223 -27.45 -4.93 -7.40
C GLN A 223 -28.34 -4.76 -8.63
N GLU A 224 -29.64 -4.99 -8.45
CA GLU A 224 -30.63 -4.59 -9.46
C GLU A 224 -30.62 -3.07 -9.58
N ILE A 225 -30.37 -2.57 -10.80
CA ILE A 225 -30.56 -1.16 -11.13
C ILE A 225 -32.06 -0.89 -11.14
N ARG A 226 -32.69 -0.77 -9.97
CA ARG A 226 -34.06 -0.26 -9.86
C ARG A 226 -33.97 1.25 -9.99
N SER A 227 -34.37 1.75 -11.15
CA SER A 227 -34.67 3.16 -11.35
C SER A 227 -35.75 3.57 -10.35
N VAL A 228 -35.44 4.55 -9.51
CA VAL A 228 -36.45 5.40 -8.88
C VAL A 228 -36.67 6.59 -9.79
#